data_AF-A9L1W1-F1
#
_entry.id   AF-A9L1W1-F1
#
_cell.length_a   1.000
_cell.length_b   1.000
_cell.length_c   1.000
_cell.angle_alpha   90.00
_cell.angle_beta   90.00
_cell.angle_gamma   90.00
#
_symmetry.space_group_name_H-M   'P 1'
#
loop_
_entity.id
_entity.type
_entity.pdbx_description
1 polymer ?
#
loop_
_entity_poly.entity_id
_entity_poly.type
_entity_poly.pdbx_seq_one_letter_code
_entity_poly.pdbx_strand_id
1 'polypeptide(L)' 'MMAKDVGHYIQTEFGVTFKQANIYRLLHQLGFSWMTTRSRHPKQSEAAQEAFKKLPDGNDP' A
#
# COMPACT_ATOMS: atom_id res chain seq x y z
N MET A 1 8.08 1.93 1.61
CA MET A 1 7.95 2.61 2.91
C MET A 1 6.54 2.39 3.39
N MET A 2 6.34 1.85 4.58
CA MET A 2 5.03 1.66 5.23
C MET A 2 4.82 2.77 6.26
N ALA A 3 3.58 3.08 6.63
CA ALA A 3 3.31 4.11 7.64
C ALA A 3 4.05 3.85 8.97
N LYS A 4 4.40 2.59 9.25
CA LYS A 4 5.22 2.18 10.40
C LYS A 4 6.62 2.80 10.37
N ASP A 5 7.22 2.90 9.19
CA ASP A 5 8.57 3.47 9.01
C ASP A 5 8.56 4.97 9.32
N VAL A 6 7.51 5.68 8.85
CA VAL A 6 7.30 7.10 9.15
C VAL A 6 7.05 7.32 10.65
N GLY A 7 6.29 6.43 11.28
CA GLY A 7 6.05 6.49 12.73
C GLY A 7 7.34 6.30 13.54
N HIS A 8 8.21 5.40 13.09
CA HIS A 8 9.51 5.18 13.73
C HIS A 8 10.41 6.40 13.57
N TYR A 9 10.51 6.97 12.36
CA TYR A 9 11.25 8.19 12.11
C TYR A 9 10.78 9.36 12.99
N ILE A 10 9.46 9.55 13.11
CA ILE A 10 8.93 10.64 13.95
C ILE A 10 9.30 10.41 15.43
N GLN A 11 9.25 9.17 15.89
CA GLN A 11 9.64 8.84 17.26
C GLN A 11 11.12 9.08 17.52
N THR A 12 12.01 8.75 16.58
CA THR A 12 13.45 8.92 16.74
C THR A 12 13.87 10.38 16.67
N GLU A 13 13.28 11.17 15.78
CA GLU A 13 13.66 12.57 15.58
C GLU A 13 12.99 13.54 16.55
N PHE A 14 11.71 13.30 16.89
CA PHE A 14 10.90 14.24 17.66
C PHE A 14 10.44 13.70 19.02
N GLY A 15 10.68 12.42 19.33
CA GLY A 15 10.28 11.82 20.60
C GLY A 15 8.77 11.55 20.73
N VAL A 16 7.98 11.71 19.66
CA VAL A 16 6.52 11.60 19.69
C VAL A 16 6.05 10.27 19.08
N THR A 17 5.18 9.55 19.79
CA THR A 17 4.58 8.31 19.29
C THR A 17 3.24 8.59 18.63
N PHE A 18 3.08 8.14 17.38
CA PHE A 18 1.80 8.16 16.66
C PHE A 18 1.21 6.77 16.48
N LYS A 19 -0.12 6.66 16.63
CA LYS A 19 -0.87 5.51 16.09
C LYS A 19 -0.81 5.55 14.55
N GLN A 20 -0.78 4.38 13.92
CA GLN A 20 -0.68 4.26 12.46
C GLN A 20 -1.73 5.10 11.70
N ALA A 21 -2.98 5.10 12.17
CA ALA A 21 -4.07 5.88 11.59
C ALA A 21 -3.83 7.40 11.64
N ASN A 22 -3.12 7.89 12.65
CA ASN A 22 -2.85 9.32 12.83
C ASN A 22 -1.73 9.81 11.91
N ILE A 23 -0.83 8.93 11.48
CA ILE A 23 0.23 9.27 10.53
C ILE A 23 -0.37 9.70 9.18
N TYR A 24 -1.38 8.98 8.70
CA TYR A 24 -2.06 9.35 7.45
C TYR A 24 -2.75 10.71 7.56
N ARG A 25 -3.39 11.01 8.70
CA ARG A 25 -4.03 12.32 8.94
C ARG A 25 -3.00 13.44 8.98
N LEU A 26 -1.88 13.22 9.67
CA LEU A 26 -0.77 14.17 9.76
C LEU A 26 -0.18 14.47 8.39
N LEU A 27 0.14 13.43 7.60
CA LEU A 27 0.67 13.60 6.25
C LEU A 27 -0.29 14.36 5.34
N HIS A 28 -1.60 14.07 5.41
CA HIS A 28 -2.62 14.78 4.65
C HIS A 28 -2.73 16.26 5.05
N GLN A 29 -2.66 16.58 6.35
CA GLN A 29 -2.65 17.97 6.84
C GLN A 29 -1.42 18.75 6.35
N LEU A 30 -0.30 18.07 6.16
CA LEU A 30 0.94 18.65 5.61
C LEU A 30 0.95 18.71 4.06
N GLY A 31 -0.12 18.28 3.39
CA GLY A 31 -0.23 18.28 1.93
C GLY A 31 0.45 17.10 1.23
N PHE A 32 0.90 16.08 1.98
CA PHE A 32 1.48 14.88 1.40
C PHE A 32 0.41 13.84 1.08
N SER A 33 0.59 13.15 -0.04
CA SER A 33 -0.22 12.00 -0.44
C SER A 33 0.61 10.73 -0.37
N TRP A 34 0.02 9.66 0.17
CA TRP A 34 0.67 8.36 0.25
C TRP A 34 0.70 7.69 -1.13
N MET A 35 1.87 7.65 -1.78
CA MET A 35 2.07 6.95 -3.03
C MET A 35 2.65 5.56 -2.77
N THR A 36 1.87 4.51 -3.03
CA THR A 36 2.40 3.14 -3.05
C THR A 36 2.96 2.83 -4.43
N THR A 37 4.02 2.01 -4.48
CA THR A 37 4.61 1.55 -5.74
C THR A 37 3.63 0.78 -6.63
N ARG A 38 2.61 0.13 -6.04
CA ARG A 38 1.49 -0.43 -6.81
C ARG A 38 0.39 0.61 -6.99
N SER A 39 0.65 1.61 -7.83
CA SER A 39 -0.45 2.34 -8.46
C SER A 39 -1.28 1.34 -9.26
N ARG A 40 -2.60 1.28 -8.99
CA ARG A 40 -3.53 0.46 -9.77
C ARG A 40 -3.62 1.12 -11.15
N HIS A 41 -3.00 0.53 -12.16
CA HIS A 41 -3.01 1.11 -13.50
C HIS A 41 -4.48 1.22 -13.97
N PRO A 42 -4.96 2.34 -14.54
CA PRO A 42 -6.37 2.49 -14.93
C PRO A 42 -6.85 1.42 -15.91
N LYS A 43 -5.92 0.87 -16.72
CA LYS A 43 -6.18 -0.24 -17.65
C LYS A 43 -6.03 -1.63 -17.01
N GLN A 44 -5.88 -1.72 -15.69
CA GLN A 44 -5.84 -2.99 -14.97
C GLN A 44 -7.27 -3.54 -14.89
N SER A 45 -7.68 -4.29 -15.91
CA SER A 45 -8.98 -4.94 -15.94
C SER A 45 -8.96 -6.18 -15.03
N GLU A 46 -9.81 -6.17 -14.00
CA GLU A 46 -9.99 -7.30 -13.09
C GLU A 46 -10.45 -8.55 -13.86
N ALA A 47 -11.31 -8.38 -14.87
CA ALA A 47 -11.76 -9.45 -15.75
C ALA A 47 -10.62 -10.10 -16.55
N ALA A 48 -9.64 -9.31 -17.03
CA ALA A 48 -8.47 -9.84 -17.73
C ALA A 48 -7.53 -10.62 -16.80
N GLN A 49 -7.44 -10.22 -15.52
CA GLN A 49 -6.64 -10.94 -14.52
C GLN A 49 -7.29 -12.26 -14.11
N GLU A 50 -8.59 -12.25 -13.88
CA GLU A 50 -9.35 -13.46 -13.54
C GLU A 50 -9.37 -14.46 -14.71
N ALA A 51 -9.38 -13.99 -15.95
CA ALA A 51 -9.23 -14.84 -17.13
C ALA A 51 -7.82 -15.48 -17.22
N PHE A 52 -6.77 -14.73 -16.90
CA PHE A 52 -5.39 -15.25 -16.88
C PHE A 52 -5.14 -16.24 -15.73
N LYS A 53 -5.88 -16.11 -14.63
CA LYS A 53 -5.75 -16.99 -13.45
C LYS A 53 -6.32 -18.40 -13.64
N LYS A 54 -6.89 -18.72 -14.80
CA LYS A 54 -7.41 -20.06 -15.10
C LYS A 54 -6.38 -20.91 -15.84
N LEU A 55 -5.52 -21.57 -15.09
CA LEU A 55 -5.03 -22.88 -15.47
C LEU A 55 -5.76 -23.89 -14.58
N PRO A 56 -6.59 -24.80 -15.12
CA PRO A 56 -6.95 -25.98 -14.36
C PRO A 56 -5.68 -26.77 -14.08
N ASP A 57 -5.48 -27.20 -12.83
CA ASP A 57 -4.52 -28.24 -12.48
C ASP A 57 -4.98 -29.53 -13.18
N GLY A 58 -4.49 -29.71 -14.40
CA GLY A 58 -4.87 -30.80 -15.29
C GLY A 58 -3.64 -31.39 -15.95
N ASN A 59 -2.65 -31.78 -15.15
CA ASN A 59 -1.77 -32.87 -15.54
C ASN A 59 -2.33 -34.15 -14.91
N ASP A 60 -3.18 -34.83 -15.66
CA ASP A 60 -3.45 -36.27 -15.55
C ASP A 60 -3.68 -36.74 -17.00
N PRO A 61 -3.02 -37.81 -17.49
CA PRO A 61 -2.51 -38.98 -16.77
C PRO A 61 -0.98 -39.04 -16.56
#